data_AF-A0AAP5QLK0-F1
#
_entry.id   AF-A0AAP5QLK0-F1
#
_cell.length_a   1.000
_cell.length_b   1.000
_cell.length_c   1.000
_cell.angle_alpha   90.00
_cell.angle_beta   90.00
_cell.angle_gamma   90.00
#
_symmetry.space_group_name_H-M   'P 1'
#
loop_
_entity.id
_entity.type
_entity.pdbx_description
1 polymer ?
#
loop_
_entity_poly.entity_id
_entity_poly.type
_entity_poly.pdbx_seq_one_letter_code
_entity_poly.pdbx_strand_id
1 'polypeptide(L)'
;MNKQWTIIFALLFTLIVAIFAVINVRAVEVDYLFGTAEWPLILVILGSVLMGALIVFSAGIFQVMKLKREIKMLRKEHRSAGELTADSDGQKTAAPPEEMLEEKKGSE
;
A
#
# COMPACT_ATOMS: atom_id res chain seq x y z
N MET A 1 5.92 -1.14 18.07
CA MET A 1 7.30 -0.81 18.48
C MET A 1 7.55 0.67 18.19
N ASN A 2 8.11 1.42 19.14
CA ASN A 2 8.17 2.88 19.05
C ASN A 2 9.23 3.28 18.01
N LYS A 3 8.92 4.22 17.10
CA LYS A 3 9.78 4.57 15.94
C LYS A 3 11.23 4.93 16.31
N GLN A 4 11.47 5.40 17.54
CA GLN A 4 12.81 5.67 18.09
C GLN A 4 13.69 4.42 18.16
N TRP A 5 13.14 3.26 18.55
CA TRP A 5 13.89 1.99 18.58
C TRP A 5 14.38 1.59 17.19
N THR A 6 13.58 1.85 16.15
CA THR A 6 13.97 1.58 14.75
C THR A 6 15.19 2.40 14.33
N ILE A 7 15.30 3.66 14.77
CA ILE A 7 16.48 4.50 14.50
C ILE A 7 17.72 3.95 15.23
N ILE A 8 17.58 3.55 16.49
CA ILE A 8 18.67 2.98 17.30
C ILE A 8 19.19 1.69 16.66
N PHE A 9 18.31 0.77 16.27
CA PHE A 9 18.70 -0.45 15.56
C PHE A 9 19.30 -0.17 14.18
N ALA A 10 18.79 0.81 13.43
CA ALA A 10 19.36 1.19 12.14
C ALA A 10 20.78 1.76 12.27
N LEU A 11 21.04 2.59 13.29
CA LEU A 11 22.38 3.10 13.58
C LEU A 11 23.34 1.98 13.99
N LEU A 12 22.92 1.08 14.89
CA LEU A 12 23.73 -0.06 15.30
C LEU A 12 24.05 -0.98 14.12
N PHE A 13 23.08 -1.27 13.26
CA PHE A 13 23.27 -2.05 12.03
C PHE A 13 24.23 -1.35 11.06
N THR A 14 24.07 -0.03 10.86
CA THR A 14 24.96 0.77 10.00
C THR A 14 26.40 0.73 10.50
N LEU A 15 26.61 0.82 11.82
CA LEU A 15 27.93 0.72 12.45
C LEU A 15 28.56 -0.66 12.21
N ILE A 16 27.78 -1.74 12.35
CA ILE A 16 28.25 -3.11 12.06
C ILE A 16 28.68 -3.24 10.59
N VAL A 17 27.85 -2.77 9.64
CA VAL A 17 28.18 -2.79 8.21
C VAL A 17 29.43 -1.96 7.89
N ALA A 18 29.60 -0.79 8.52
CA ALA A 18 30.79 0.04 8.36
C ALA A 18 32.06 -0.65 8.87
N ILE A 19 32.00 -1.32 10.03
CA ILE A 19 33.13 -2.11 10.56
C ILE A 19 33.49 -3.26 9.60
N PHE A 20 32.50 -3.99 9.08
CA PHE A 20 32.72 -5.02 8.07
C PHE A 20 33.36 -4.46 6.79
N ALA A 21 32.92 -3.29 6.33
CA ALA A 21 33.47 -2.66 5.13
C ALA A 21 34.95 -2.27 5.29
N VAL A 22 35.35 -1.78 6.47
CA VAL A 22 36.75 -1.45 6.79
C VAL A 22 37.62 -2.71 6.92
N ILE A 23 37.15 -3.73 7.64
CA ILE A 23 37.93 -4.98 7.85
C ILE A 23 38.05 -5.79 6.54
N ASN A 24 37.04 -5.73 5.67
CA ASN A 24 36.99 -6.45 4.40
C ASN A 24 37.31 -5.55 3.19
N VAL A 25 38.08 -4.46 3.37
CA VAL A 25 38.60 -3.63 2.26
C VAL A 25 39.75 -4.31 1.50
N ARG A 26 39.55 -5.58 1.15
CA ARG A 26 40.45 -6.35 0.29
C ARG A 26 40.04 -6.11 -1.16
N ALA A 27 40.97 -5.60 -1.96
CA ALA A 27 40.81 -5.55 -3.40
C ALA A 27 40.56 -6.95 -3.94
N VAL A 28 39.52 -7.09 -4.76
CA VAL A 28 39.21 -8.28 -5.53
C VAL A 28 39.07 -7.83 -6.98
N GLU A 29 39.75 -8.54 -7.88
CA GLU A 29 39.60 -8.31 -9.32
C GLU A 29 38.19 -8.74 -9.74
N VAL A 30 37.50 -7.85 -10.46
CA VAL A 30 36.17 -8.11 -11.02
C VAL A 30 36.27 -8.06 -12.53
N ASP A 31 36.04 -9.22 -13.16
CA ASP A 31 35.87 -9.34 -14.60
C ASP A 31 34.51 -8.75 -15.03
N TYR A 32 34.53 -7.57 -15.63
CA TYR A 32 33.37 -7.02 -16.32
C TYR A 32 33.39 -7.46 -17.79
N LEU A 33 32.23 -7.37 -18.45
CA LEU A 33 32.04 -7.79 -19.84
C LEU A 33 33.01 -7.15 -20.86
N PHE A 34 33.66 -6.04 -20.50
CA PHE A 34 34.58 -5.28 -21.36
C PHE A 34 35.91 -4.88 -20.68
N GLY A 35 36.31 -5.56 -19.60
CA GLY A 35 37.59 -5.31 -18.92
C GLY A 35 37.57 -5.68 -17.43
N THR A 36 38.74 -5.70 -16.78
CA THR A 36 38.85 -6.01 -15.35
C THR A 36 39.12 -4.74 -14.52
N ALA A 37 38.67 -4.72 -13.26
CA ALA A 37 39.05 -3.68 -12.31
C ALA A 37 39.02 -4.21 -10.87
N GLU A 38 39.93 -3.71 -10.02
CA GLU A 38 39.98 -4.06 -8.61
C GLU A 38 39.00 -3.22 -7.77
N TRP A 39 38.08 -3.90 -7.09
CA TRP A 39 37.12 -3.26 -6.16
C TRP A 39 37.11 -4.00 -4.81
N PRO A 40 36.90 -3.30 -3.69
CA PRO A 40 36.60 -3.95 -2.41
C PRO A 40 35.38 -4.86 -2.51
N LEU A 41 35.53 -6.13 -2.12
CA LEU A 41 34.47 -7.16 -2.25
C LEU A 41 33.11 -6.72 -1.68
N ILE A 42 33.12 -6.00 -0.55
CA ILE A 42 31.91 -5.46 0.09
C ILE A 42 31.12 -4.52 -0.82
N LEU A 43 31.77 -3.71 -1.68
CA LEU A 43 31.08 -2.81 -2.60
C LEU A 43 30.38 -3.59 -3.72
N VAL A 44 31.01 -4.68 -4.20
CA VAL A 44 30.43 -5.58 -5.20
C VAL A 44 29.19 -6.28 -4.64
N ILE A 45 29.27 -6.78 -3.40
CA ILE A 45 28.13 -7.41 -2.71
C ILE A 45 27.00 -6.40 -2.48
N LEU A 46 27.29 -5.23 -1.92
CA LEU A 46 26.29 -4.20 -1.65
C LEU A 46 25.62 -3.70 -2.94
N GLY A 47 26.39 -3.48 -4.00
CA GLY A 47 25.85 -3.12 -5.32
C GLY A 47 24.93 -4.19 -5.91
N SER A 48 25.35 -5.46 -5.82
CA SER A 48 24.56 -6.60 -6.31
C SER A 48 23.24 -6.76 -5.54
N VAL A 49 23.28 -6.69 -4.21
CA VAL A 49 22.10 -6.77 -3.34
C VAL A 49 21.17 -5.58 -3.57
N LEU A 50 21.72 -4.36 -3.71
CA LEU A 50 20.95 -3.16 -4.02
C LEU A 50 20.25 -3.28 -5.38
N MET A 51 20.93 -3.78 -6.41
CA MET A 51 20.35 -3.96 -7.74
C MET A 51 19.21 -4.99 -7.72
N GLY A 52 19.40 -6.13 -7.04
CA GLY A 52 18.34 -7.12 -6.83
C GLY A 52 17.14 -6.54 -6.06
N ALA A 53 17.40 -5.78 -4.99
CA ALA A 53 16.36 -5.12 -4.22
C ALA A 53 15.58 -4.08 -5.05
N LEU A 54 16.25 -3.29 -5.91
CA LEU A 54 15.61 -2.33 -6.81
C LEU A 54 14.69 -3.02 -7.83
N ILE A 55 15.11 -4.16 -8.40
CA ILE A 55 14.30 -4.95 -9.34
C ILE A 55 13.02 -5.45 -8.65
N VAL A 56 13.16 -6.10 -7.49
CA VAL A 56 12.03 -6.64 -6.71
C VAL A 56 11.10 -5.52 -6.22
N PHE A 57 11.66 -4.40 -5.76
CA PHE A 57 10.91 -3.23 -5.31
C PHE A 57 10.10 -2.59 -6.44
N SER A 58 10.70 -2.43 -7.62
CA SER A 58 10.03 -1.90 -8.81
C SER A 58 8.84 -2.77 -9.24
N ALA A 59 9.05 -4.10 -9.33
CA ALA A 59 7.98 -5.05 -9.62
C ALA A 59 6.88 -5.03 -8.53
N GLY A 60 7.26 -4.92 -7.26
CA GLY A 60 6.35 -4.80 -6.12
C GLY A 60 5.49 -3.54 -6.19
N ILE A 61 6.06 -2.38 -6.53
CA ILE A 61 5.30 -1.13 -6.74
C ILE A 61 4.27 -1.31 -7.85
N PHE A 62 4.67 -1.88 -9.00
CA PHE A 62 3.76 -2.09 -10.13
C PHE A 62 2.55 -2.95 -9.74
N GLN A 63 2.78 -4.06 -9.03
CA GLN A 63 1.73 -4.94 -8.54
C GLN A 63 0.81 -4.23 -7.52
N VAL A 64 1.38 -3.46 -6.58
CA VAL A 64 0.60 -2.66 -5.62
C VAL A 64 -0.24 -1.58 -6.31
N MET A 65 0.27 -0.96 -7.39
CA MET A 65 -0.49 0.00 -8.19
C MET A 65 -1.65 -0.64 -8.93
N LYS A 66 -1.45 -1.83 -9.51
CA LYS A 66 -2.53 -2.61 -10.14
C LYS A 66 -3.62 -2.94 -9.12
N LEU A 67 -3.26 -3.50 -7.97
CA LEU A 67 -4.19 -3.88 -6.91
C LEU A 67 -4.96 -2.67 -6.35
N LYS A 68 -4.30 -1.51 -6.20
CA LYS A 68 -4.97 -0.25 -5.81
C LYS A 68 -6.02 0.23 -6.83
N ARG A 69 -5.79 0.03 -8.13
CA ARG A 69 -6.77 0.36 -9.19
C ARG A 69 -7.98 -0.57 -9.13
N GLU A 70 -7.73 -1.87 -8.98
CA GLU A 70 -8.77 -2.90 -8.84
C GLU A 70 -9.64 -2.68 -7.60
N ILE A 71 -9.04 -2.41 -6.43
CA ILE A 71 -9.75 -2.02 -5.21
C ILE A 71 -10.60 -0.75 -5.43
N LYS A 72 -10.11 0.24 -6.19
CA LYS A 72 -10.89 1.44 -6.51
C LYS A 72 -12.08 1.14 -7.42
N MET A 73 -11.93 0.20 -8.36
CA MET A 73 -12.98 -0.23 -9.29
C MET A 73 -14.08 -1.00 -8.56
N LEU A 74 -13.72 -2.06 -7.83
CA LEU A 74 -14.65 -2.88 -7.04
C LEU A 74 -15.41 -2.02 -6.00
N ARG A 75 -14.72 -1.09 -5.32
CA ARG A 75 -15.36 -0.13 -4.42
C ARG A 75 -16.31 0.86 -5.11
N LYS A 76 -16.15 1.11 -6.42
CA LYS A 76 -17.11 1.91 -7.19
C LYS A 76 -18.35 1.08 -7.50
N GLU A 77 -18.15 -0.12 -8.02
CA GLU A 77 -19.21 -1.07 -8.38
C GLU A 77 -20.14 -1.40 -7.19
N HIS A 78 -19.57 -1.73 -6.03
CA HIS A 78 -20.34 -1.97 -4.80
C HIS A 78 -21.14 -0.76 -4.32
N ARG A 79 -20.69 0.48 -4.59
CA ARG A 79 -21.46 1.69 -4.23
C ARG A 79 -22.65 1.88 -5.17
N SER A 80 -22.43 1.78 -6.49
CA SER A 80 -23.51 1.86 -7.47
C SER A 80 -24.55 0.73 -7.30
N ALA A 81 -24.13 -0.47 -6.91
CA ALA A 81 -25.05 -1.56 -6.57
C ALA A 81 -25.89 -1.24 -5.33
N GLY A 82 -25.29 -0.63 -4.29
CA GLY A 82 -26.00 -0.17 -3.09
C GLY A 82 -27.02 0.94 -3.37
N GLU A 83 -26.68 1.89 -4.26
CA GLU A 83 -27.61 2.94 -4.72
C GLU A 83 -28.79 2.36 -5.51
N LEU A 84 -28.56 1.38 -6.39
CA LEU A 84 -29.62 0.69 -7.14
C LEU A 84 -30.59 -0.10 -6.25
N THR A 85 -30.09 -0.69 -5.15
CA THR A 85 -30.96 -1.38 -4.17
C THR A 85 -31.75 -0.41 -3.28
N ALA A 86 -31.28 0.83 -3.09
CA ALA A 86 -31.97 1.82 -2.27
C ALA A 86 -33.19 2.46 -2.97
N ASP A 87 -33.18 2.52 -4.30
CA ASP A 87 -34.28 3.08 -5.12
C ASP A 87 -35.44 2.07 -5.30
N SER A 88 -35.17 0.77 -5.15
CA SER A 88 -36.17 -0.30 -5.37
C SER A 88 -37.13 -0.53 -4.20
N ASP A 89 -36.83 -0.01 -3.00
CA ASP A 89 -37.66 -0.19 -1.79
C ASP A 89 -38.67 0.97 -1.57
N GLY A 90 -38.60 2.02 -2.41
CA GLY A 90 -39.42 3.23 -2.29
C GLY A 90 -40.84 3.14 -2.86
N GLN A 91 -41.27 1.98 -3.39
CA GLN A 91 -42.52 1.87 -4.16
C GLN A 91 -43.42 0.70 -3.75
N LYS A 92 -43.74 0.57 -2.44
CA LYS A 92 -44.81 -0.35 -2.01
C LYS A 92 -45.64 0.00 -0.77
N THR A 93 -45.91 1.28 -0.53
CA THR A 93 -46.99 1.70 0.40
C THR A 93 -47.66 3.00 -0.03
N ALA A 94 -48.56 2.90 -1.01
CA ALA A 94 -49.50 3.96 -1.35
C ALA A 94 -50.92 3.38 -1.37
N ALA A 95 -51.66 3.60 -0.29
CA ALA A 95 -53.12 3.50 -0.23
C ALA A 95 -53.65 4.90 0.16
N PRO A 96 -54.84 5.31 -0.30
CA PRO A 96 -55.14 6.74 -0.49
C PRO A 96 -55.49 7.50 0.79
N PRO A 97 -55.40 8.84 0.78
CA PRO A 97 -55.83 9.68 1.89
C PRO A 97 -57.36 9.80 1.92
N GLU A 98 -57.99 9.49 3.05
CA GLU A 98 -59.37 9.92 3.32
C GLU A 98 -59.36 11.32 3.95
N GLU A 99 -59.90 12.29 3.21
CA GLU A 99 -60.15 13.64 3.70
C GLU A 99 -61.48 13.72 4.48
N MET A 100 -61.45 14.48 5.58
CA MET A 100 -62.56 15.31 6.09
C MET A 100 -63.87 14.62 6.55
N LEU A 101 -63.86 14.09 7.78
CA LEU A 101 -64.96 14.15 8.77
C LEU A 101 -64.34 14.08 10.19
N GLU A 102 -64.73 14.84 11.22
CA GLU A 102 -65.49 16.09 11.31
C GLU A 102 -64.84 17.03 12.36
N GLU A 103 -65.12 18.33 12.29
CA GLU A 103 -64.89 19.29 13.37
C GLU A 103 -66.22 19.59 14.08
N LYS A 104 -66.43 19.14 15.33
CA LYS A 104 -66.99 19.96 16.44
C LYS A 104 -67.42 19.19 17.70
N LYS A 105 -67.23 19.88 18.84
CA LYS A 105 -67.86 19.70 20.17
C LYS A 105 -67.54 18.36 20.87
N GLY A 106 -67.28 18.30 22.17
CA GLY A 106 -67.52 19.26 23.25
C GLY A 106 -68.76 18.84 24.04
N SER A 107 -68.64 18.79 25.38
CA SER A 107 -69.58 18.16 26.34
C SER A 107 -69.75 16.63 26.12
N GLU A 108 -69.78 15.78 27.15
CA GLU A 108 -69.88 15.97 28.62
C GLU A 108 -68.79 15.19 29.39
#